data_AF-A0A2S2FAF8-F1
#
_entry.id   AF-A0A2S2FAF8-F1
#
_cell.length_a   1.000
_cell.length_b   1.000
_cell.length_c   1.000
_cell.angle_alpha   90.00
_cell.angle_beta   90.00
_cell.angle_gamma   90.00
#
_symmetry.space_group_name_H-M   'P 1'
#
loop_
_entity.id
_entity.type
_entity.pdbx_description
1 polymer ?
#
loop_
_entity_poly.entity_id
_entity_poly.type
_entity_poly.pdbx_seq_one_letter_code
_entity_poly.pdbx_strand_id
1 'polypeptide(L)'
;MSIEYFIFAMDDSCMKQNVLSIFAPHWKSLEKDHIFFEQSENYYLLDYGEDGDCHFDITLNDDQTVKGITIFRPCGSADMEQSVYKLISQFPMFMTYPTAPLLLVTANSECVQIITDENPELLEDLIIVDSFEDYLKT
;
A
#
# COMPACT_ATOMS: atom_id res chain seq x y z
N MET A 1 13.11 -5.32 -13.06
CA MET A 1 12.09 -6.12 -12.35
C MET A 1 11.18 -5.10 -11.68
N SER A 2 9.92 -4.99 -12.09
CA SER A 2 8.98 -4.10 -11.39
C SER A 2 8.56 -4.81 -10.12
N ILE A 3 9.02 -4.30 -8.98
CA ILE A 3 8.65 -4.83 -7.67
C ILE A 3 7.26 -4.28 -7.38
N GLU A 4 6.23 -5.12 -7.31
CA GLU A 4 4.88 -4.66 -6.95
C GLU A 4 4.80 -4.49 -5.44
N TYR A 5 4.18 -3.42 -4.94
CA TYR A 5 3.88 -3.28 -3.52
C TYR A 5 2.44 -3.74 -3.28
N PHE A 6 2.27 -4.65 -2.32
CA PHE A 6 0.95 -5.04 -1.85
C PHE A 6 0.76 -4.53 -0.44
N ILE A 7 -0.28 -3.75 -0.21
CA ILE A 7 -0.63 -3.22 1.10
C ILE A 7 -1.96 -3.84 1.49
N PHE A 8 -2.02 -4.49 2.64
CA PHE A 8 -3.19 -5.21 3.11
C PHE A 8 -3.73 -4.59 4.38
N ALA A 9 -5.04 -4.43 4.45
CA ALA A 9 -5.71 -4.01 5.66
C ALA A 9 -5.94 -5.21 6.59
N MET A 10 -5.66 -5.01 7.87
CA MET A 10 -5.93 -5.98 8.92
C MET A 10 -7.32 -5.79 9.54
N ASP A 11 -7.94 -4.63 9.29
CA ASP A 11 -9.27 -4.28 9.79
C ASP A 11 -10.03 -3.38 8.81
N ASP A 12 -11.25 -3.01 9.19
CA ASP A 12 -12.18 -2.21 8.40
C ASP A 12 -12.07 -0.70 8.69
N SER A 13 -10.99 -0.23 9.34
CA SER A 13 -10.86 1.17 9.80
C SER A 13 -10.53 2.16 8.68
N CYS A 14 -10.01 1.69 7.55
CA CYS A 14 -9.58 2.53 6.44
C CYS A 14 -10.60 2.54 5.30
N MET A 15 -11.08 3.73 4.94
CA MET A 15 -11.97 3.91 3.79
C MET A 15 -11.18 4.33 2.55
N LYS A 16 -11.75 4.10 1.37
CA LYS A 16 -11.22 4.59 0.08
C LYS A 16 -10.76 6.06 0.14
N GLN A 17 -11.57 6.93 0.77
CA GLN A 17 -11.27 8.36 0.88
C GLN A 17 -10.01 8.64 1.70
N ASN A 18 -9.69 7.82 2.71
CA ASN A 18 -8.47 7.97 3.49
C ASN A 18 -7.24 7.73 2.62
N VAL A 19 -7.26 6.66 1.83
CA VAL A 19 -6.20 6.33 0.87
C VAL A 19 -6.01 7.48 -0.13
N LEU A 20 -7.08 7.91 -0.79
CA LEU A 20 -7.01 9.02 -1.75
C LEU A 20 -6.51 10.33 -1.12
N SER A 21 -6.80 10.57 0.16
CA SER A 21 -6.31 11.76 0.87
C SER A 21 -4.83 11.66 1.22
N ILE A 22 -4.30 10.45 1.46
CA ILE A 22 -2.87 10.21 1.72
C ILE A 22 -2.04 10.36 0.45
N PHE A 23 -2.56 9.93 -0.69
CA PHE A 23 -1.90 10.05 -1.99
C PHE A 23 -2.19 11.37 -2.71
N ALA A 24 -2.98 12.28 -2.12
CA ALA A 24 -3.23 13.59 -2.69
C ALA A 24 -1.97 14.48 -2.63
N PRO A 25 -1.73 15.34 -3.63
CA PRO A 25 -2.53 15.57 -4.85
C PRO A 25 -2.13 14.68 -6.03
N HIS A 26 -1.34 13.64 -5.82
CA HIS A 26 -0.63 12.92 -6.87
C HIS A 26 -1.51 11.96 -7.67
N TRP A 27 -2.70 11.60 -7.18
CA TRP A 27 -3.55 10.66 -7.90
C TRP A 27 -4.42 11.32 -8.98
N LYS A 28 -4.63 10.60 -10.08
CA LYS A 28 -5.58 10.91 -11.15
C LYS A 28 -6.37 9.65 -11.47
N SER A 29 -7.69 9.77 -11.59
CA SER A 29 -8.51 8.68 -12.10
C SER A 29 -8.15 8.44 -13.57
N LEU A 30 -7.94 7.18 -13.94
CA LEU A 30 -7.78 6.81 -15.34
C LEU A 30 -9.13 6.43 -15.93
N GLU A 31 -9.42 6.88 -17.16
CA GLU A 31 -10.62 6.43 -17.89
C GLU A 31 -10.44 4.97 -18.34
N LYS A 32 -11.56 4.26 -18.55
CA LYS A 32 -11.64 2.79 -18.81
C LYS A 32 -10.87 2.31 -20.05
N ASP A 33 -10.31 3.20 -20.86
CA ASP A 33 -9.60 2.87 -22.11
C ASP A 33 -8.12 2.51 -21.90
N HIS A 34 -7.62 2.44 -20.67
CA HIS A 34 -6.27 1.97 -20.38
C HIS A 34 -6.21 0.42 -20.30
N ILE A 35 -5.64 -0.15 -21.36
CA ILE A 35 -5.49 -1.56 -21.80
C ILE A 35 -5.02 -2.58 -20.72
N PHE A 36 -4.66 -2.18 -19.50
CA PHE A 36 -4.09 -3.10 -18.51
C PHE A 36 -5.10 -3.66 -17.49
N PHE A 37 -6.23 -3.01 -17.22
CA PHE A 37 -7.16 -3.44 -16.17
C PHE A 37 -8.62 -3.09 -16.49
N GLU A 38 -9.19 -3.69 -17.54
CA GLU A 38 -10.58 -3.46 -18.00
C GLU A 38 -11.68 -3.73 -16.93
N GLN A 39 -11.34 -4.20 -15.73
CA GLN A 39 -12.30 -4.66 -14.72
C GLN A 39 -12.26 -3.94 -13.36
N SER A 40 -11.29 -3.05 -13.10
CA SER A 40 -11.27 -2.30 -11.83
C SER A 40 -11.76 -0.85 -11.99
N GLU A 41 -12.77 -0.47 -11.22
CA GLU A 41 -13.26 0.91 -11.13
C GLU A 41 -12.49 1.76 -10.12
N ASN A 42 -11.47 1.19 -9.46
CA ASN A 42 -10.67 1.82 -8.42
C ASN A 42 -9.19 1.95 -8.80
N TYR A 43 -8.95 2.13 -10.09
CA TYR A 43 -7.62 2.24 -10.67
C TYR A 43 -7.23 3.70 -10.93
N TYR A 44 -6.00 4.03 -10.56
CA TYR A 44 -5.51 5.40 -10.52
C TYR A 44 -4.06 5.49 -10.98
N LEU A 45 -3.71 6.62 -11.60
CA LEU A 45 -2.34 7.02 -11.86
C LEU A 45 -1.86 7.88 -10.69
N LEU A 46 -0.76 7.50 -10.04
CA LEU A 46 0.01 8.43 -9.21
C LEU A 46 1.05 9.11 -10.09
N ASP A 47 1.01 10.43 -10.14
CA ASP A 47 1.88 11.27 -10.95
C ASP A 47 2.75 12.12 -10.02
N TYR A 48 4.03 11.79 -9.97
CA TYR A 48 5.06 12.52 -9.23
C TYR A 48 6.00 13.34 -10.13
N GLY A 49 5.67 13.55 -11.41
CA GLY A 49 6.48 14.31 -12.37
C GLY A 49 7.25 13.46 -13.40
N GLU A 50 8.24 14.06 -14.09
CA GLU A 50 8.98 13.40 -15.19
C GLU A 50 9.52 12.02 -14.77
N ASP A 51 9.03 10.97 -15.43
CA ASP A 51 9.35 9.55 -15.22
C ASP A 51 9.00 8.98 -13.82
N GLY A 52 8.18 9.69 -13.05
CA GLY A 52 7.77 9.34 -11.69
C GLY A 52 6.33 8.83 -11.58
N ASP A 53 5.78 8.22 -12.63
CA ASP A 53 4.40 7.74 -12.61
C ASP A 53 4.28 6.27 -12.17
N CYS A 54 3.31 6.03 -11.29
CA CYS A 54 2.98 4.72 -10.79
C CYS A 54 1.50 4.45 -11.08
N HIS A 55 1.15 3.19 -11.29
CA HIS A 55 -0.25 2.80 -11.29
C HIS A 55 -0.61 2.16 -9.95
N PHE A 56 -1.79 2.44 -9.43
CA PHE A 56 -2.28 1.73 -8.26
C PHE A 56 -3.76 1.40 -8.34
N ASP A 57 -4.12 0.29 -7.69
CA ASP A 57 -5.48 -0.20 -7.57
C ASP A 57 -5.87 -0.30 -6.10
N ILE A 58 -7.10 0.09 -5.77
CA ILE A 58 -7.68 -0.10 -4.43
C ILE A 58 -8.74 -1.19 -4.49
N THR A 59 -8.48 -2.31 -3.82
CA THR A 59 -9.47 -3.36 -3.60
C THR A 59 -10.31 -3.02 -2.37
N LEU A 60 -11.63 -3.07 -2.52
CA LEU A 60 -12.60 -2.72 -1.47
C LEU A 60 -13.41 -3.94 -1.02
N ASN A 61 -13.88 -3.92 0.22
CA ASN A 61 -14.97 -4.76 0.69
C ASN A 61 -16.34 -4.21 0.23
N ASP A 62 -17.40 -4.99 0.44
CA ASP A 62 -18.78 -4.62 0.05
C ASP A 62 -19.25 -3.29 0.70
N ASP A 63 -18.76 -2.99 1.90
CA ASP A 63 -19.07 -1.79 2.67
C ASP A 63 -18.18 -0.57 2.35
N GLN A 64 -17.36 -0.66 1.30
CA GLN A 64 -16.42 0.36 0.84
C GLN A 64 -15.18 0.58 1.73
N THR A 65 -14.95 -0.28 2.71
CA THR A 65 -13.67 -0.32 3.44
C THR A 65 -12.57 -0.90 2.55
N VAL A 66 -11.33 -0.49 2.78
CA VAL A 66 -10.17 -0.90 1.98
C VAL A 66 -9.75 -2.29 2.44
N LYS A 67 -9.77 -3.25 1.52
CA LYS A 67 -9.22 -4.58 1.73
C LYS A 67 -7.72 -4.62 1.45
N GLY A 68 -7.29 -3.90 0.42
CA GLY A 68 -5.89 -3.80 0.06
C GLY A 68 -5.63 -2.84 -1.09
N ILE A 69 -4.36 -2.55 -1.32
CA ILE A 69 -3.87 -1.67 -2.37
C ILE A 69 -2.74 -2.37 -3.09
N THR A 70 -2.75 -2.30 -4.42
CA THR A 70 -1.65 -2.79 -5.26
C THR A 70 -1.01 -1.60 -5.96
N ILE A 71 0.30 -1.40 -5.78
CA ILE A 71 1.07 -0.40 -6.54
C ILE A 71 1.88 -1.14 -7.59
N PHE A 72 1.49 -0.97 -8.85
CA PHE A 72 2.17 -1.51 -10.00
C PHE A 72 3.30 -0.57 -10.41
N ARG A 73 4.51 -1.12 -10.56
CA ARG A 73 5.70 -0.38 -11.01
C ARG A 73 5.96 0.87 -10.15
N PRO A 74 6.40 0.71 -8.89
CA PRO A 74 6.78 1.81 -8.04
C PRO A 74 7.83 2.66 -8.75
N CYS A 75 7.62 3.96 -8.68
CA CYS A 75 8.29 4.99 -9.45
C CYS A 75 9.47 5.59 -8.66
N GLY A 76 9.77 5.04 -7.48
CA GLY A 76 10.90 5.42 -6.64
C GLY A 76 10.82 6.86 -6.08
N SER A 77 9.66 7.49 -6.16
CA SER A 77 9.43 8.83 -5.62
C SER A 77 9.45 8.80 -4.09
N ALA A 78 10.23 9.68 -3.46
CA ALA A 78 10.25 9.82 -2.00
C ALA A 78 8.87 10.20 -1.45
N ASP A 79 8.10 11.01 -2.19
CA ASP A 79 6.74 11.39 -1.80
C ASP A 79 5.79 10.18 -1.83
N MET A 80 5.98 9.25 -2.78
CA MET A 80 5.22 8.00 -2.83
C MET A 80 5.56 7.12 -1.63
N GLU A 81 6.84 6.91 -1.36
CA GLU A 81 7.28 6.12 -0.20
C GLU A 81 6.77 6.74 1.11
N GLN A 82 6.73 8.07 1.20
CA GLN A 82 6.18 8.78 2.36
C GLN A 82 4.67 8.58 2.48
N SER A 83 3.92 8.58 1.38
CA SER A 83 2.49 8.22 1.37
C SER A 83 2.26 6.78 1.82
N VAL A 84 3.09 5.82 1.37
CA VAL A 84 3.00 4.42 1.80
C VAL A 84 3.28 4.28 3.30
N TYR A 85 4.39 4.85 3.78
CA TYR A 85 4.71 4.85 5.20
C TYR A 85 3.60 5.49 6.05
N LYS A 86 3.05 6.62 5.60
CA LYS A 86 1.92 7.29 6.27
C LYS A 86 0.70 6.39 6.33
N LEU A 87 0.43 5.60 5.29
CA LEU A 87 -0.70 4.68 5.28
C LEU A 87 -0.55 3.56 6.31
N ILE A 88 0.59 2.85 6.29
CA ILE A 88 0.86 1.73 7.21
C ILE A 88 1.09 2.15 8.66
N SER A 89 1.33 3.45 8.92
CA SER A 89 1.43 4.00 10.28
C SER A 89 0.10 4.52 10.81
N GLN A 90 -0.79 5.02 9.95
CA GLN A 90 -2.07 5.61 10.36
C GLN A 90 -3.20 4.58 10.51
N PHE A 91 -3.14 3.50 9.74
CA PHE A 91 -4.16 2.46 9.74
C PHE A 91 -3.50 1.10 10.05
N PRO A 92 -4.23 0.14 10.62
CA PRO A 92 -3.77 -1.24 10.78
C PRO A 92 -3.56 -1.92 9.41
N MET A 93 -2.47 -1.54 8.73
CA MET A 93 -2.04 -2.13 7.48
C MET A 93 -0.58 -2.59 7.53
N PHE A 94 -0.29 -3.63 6.76
CA PHE A 94 1.08 -4.03 6.45
C PHE A 94 1.31 -3.97 4.95
N MET A 95 2.57 -3.76 4.57
CA MET A 95 3.04 -3.82 3.20
C MET A 95 3.85 -5.09 2.99
N THR A 96 3.83 -5.64 1.78
CA THR A 96 4.67 -6.74 1.37
C THR A 96 5.12 -6.66 -0.08
N TYR A 97 6.19 -7.41 -0.37
CA TYR A 97 6.79 -7.56 -1.69
C TYR A 97 6.64 -9.03 -2.12
N PRO A 98 6.24 -9.34 -3.36
CA PRO A 98 6.07 -10.71 -3.85
C PRO A 98 7.40 -11.45 -4.09
N THR A 99 8.49 -11.05 -3.44
CA THR A 99 9.81 -11.66 -3.55
C THR A 99 10.00 -12.72 -2.47
N ALA A 100 10.89 -13.69 -2.72
CA ALA A 100 11.28 -14.69 -1.71
C ALA A 100 12.65 -14.33 -1.11
N PRO A 101 12.80 -14.27 0.24
CA PRO A 101 11.76 -14.48 1.26
C PRO A 101 10.71 -13.35 1.25
N LEU A 102 9.49 -13.68 1.69
CA LEU A 102 8.41 -12.71 1.84
C LEU A 102 8.86 -11.69 2.89
N LEU A 103 8.70 -10.41 2.58
CA LEU A 103 9.01 -9.35 3.53
C LEU A 103 7.73 -8.64 3.91
N LEU A 104 7.44 -8.57 5.21
CA LEU A 104 6.26 -7.88 5.76
C LEU A 104 6.73 -6.64 6.51
N VAL A 105 6.13 -5.48 6.24
CA VAL A 105 6.52 -4.21 6.85
C VAL A 105 5.30 -3.52 7.45
N THR A 106 5.39 -3.09 8.71
CA THR A 106 4.33 -2.26 9.34
C THR A 106 4.94 -1.23 10.29
N ALA A 107 4.22 -0.13 10.50
CA ALA A 107 4.52 0.89 11.51
C ALA A 107 3.45 0.94 12.60
N ASN A 108 2.51 -0.01 12.60
CA ASN A 108 1.34 0.00 13.46
C ASN A 108 1.40 -1.16 14.47
N SER A 109 1.39 -0.82 15.76
CA SER A 109 1.41 -1.82 16.84
C SER A 109 0.19 -2.73 16.85
N GLU A 110 -0.96 -2.26 16.34
CA GLU A 110 -2.16 -3.07 16.20
C GLU A 110 -1.96 -4.19 15.18
N CYS A 111 -1.28 -3.92 14.07
CA CYS A 111 -0.91 -4.99 13.12
C CYS A 111 -0.04 -6.06 13.79
N VAL A 112 0.93 -5.65 14.60
CA VAL A 112 1.80 -6.60 15.32
C VAL A 112 0.96 -7.48 16.25
N GLN A 113 -0.01 -6.89 16.96
CA GLN A 113 -0.90 -7.65 17.84
C GLN A 113 -1.77 -8.63 17.05
N ILE A 114 -2.42 -8.19 15.96
CA ILE A 114 -3.27 -9.05 15.13
C ILE A 114 -2.44 -10.20 14.51
N ILE A 115 -1.24 -9.92 14.00
CA ILE A 115 -0.33 -10.96 13.48
C ILE A 115 0.04 -11.95 14.59
N THR A 116 0.38 -11.45 15.78
CA THR A 116 0.74 -12.31 16.92
C THR A 116 -0.41 -13.25 17.31
N ASP A 117 -1.65 -12.74 17.29
CA ASP A 117 -2.83 -13.50 17.72
C ASP A 117 -3.35 -14.46 16.65
N GLU A 118 -3.27 -14.08 15.36
CA GLU A 118 -3.95 -14.79 14.27
C GLU A 118 -2.99 -15.51 13.30
N ASN A 119 -1.79 -14.98 13.06
CA ASN A 119 -0.84 -15.49 12.06
C ASN A 119 0.61 -15.44 12.59
N PRO A 120 0.92 -16.08 13.72
CA PRO A 120 2.21 -15.92 14.41
C PRO A 120 3.41 -16.40 13.59
N GLU A 121 3.21 -17.25 12.59
CA GLU A 121 4.25 -17.68 11.65
C GLU A 121 4.83 -16.53 10.82
N LEU A 122 4.06 -15.46 10.62
CA LEU A 122 4.50 -14.29 9.86
C LEU A 122 5.45 -13.37 10.65
N LEU A 123 5.60 -13.59 11.95
CA LEU A 123 6.49 -12.79 12.80
C LEU A 123 7.97 -12.92 12.43
N GLU A 124 8.38 -14.04 11.82
CA GLU A 124 9.76 -14.24 11.38
C GLU A 124 10.14 -13.32 10.21
N ASP A 125 9.16 -12.95 9.39
CA ASP A 125 9.29 -12.12 8.20
C ASP A 125 8.88 -10.66 8.44
N LEU A 126 8.46 -10.33 9.68
CA LEU A 126 7.92 -9.02 10.05
C LEU A 126 9.03 -8.03 10.42
N ILE A 127 9.08 -6.92 9.69
CA ILE A 127 9.87 -5.76 10.01
C ILE A 127 8.95 -4.64 10.51
N ILE A 128 9.26 -4.15 11.71
CA ILE A 128 8.60 -3.00 12.31
C ILE A 128 9.45 -1.76 12.00
N VAL A 129 8.81 -0.73 11.46
CA VAL A 129 9.44 0.56 11.14
C VAL A 129 8.80 1.66 11.97
N ASP A 130 9.59 2.32 12.81
CA ASP A 130 9.11 3.38 13.70
C ASP A 130 9.24 4.79 13.09
N SER A 131 9.91 4.89 11.94
CA SER A 131 10.18 6.13 11.23
C SER A 131 10.20 5.93 9.71
N PHE A 132 10.02 7.02 8.97
CA PHE A 132 10.16 6.99 7.51
C PHE A 132 11.60 6.64 7.09
N GLU A 133 12.59 7.10 7.85
CA GLU A 133 14.00 6.79 7.62
C GLU A 133 14.30 5.29 7.80
N ASP A 134 13.63 4.60 8.70
CA ASP A 134 13.78 3.15 8.86
C ASP A 134 13.07 2.40 7.75
N TYR A 135 11.90 2.88 7.34
CA TYR A 135 11.17 2.36 6.18
C TYR A 135 11.99 2.44 4.87
N LEU A 136 12.81 3.49 4.67
CA LEU A 136 13.68 3.57 3.49
C LEU A 136 14.88 2.61 3.51
N LYS A 137 15.17 1.96 4.65
CA LYS A 137 16.29 1.00 4.79
C LYS A 137 15.84 -0.45 4.63
N THR A 138 14.54 -0.71 4.67
CA THR A 138 13.92 -2.01 4.41
C THR A 138 14.05 -2.42 2.95
#